data_AF-A0A433WS06-F1
#
_entry.id   AF-A0A433WS06-F1
#
_cell.length_a   1.000
_cell.length_b   1.000
_cell.length_c   1.000
_cell.angle_alpha   90.00
_cell.angle_beta   90.00
_cell.angle_gamma   90.00
#
_symmetry.space_group_name_H-M   'P 1'
#
loop_
_entity.id
_entity.type
_entity.pdbx_description
1 polymer ?
#
loop_
_entity_poly.entity_id
_entity_poly.type
_entity_poly.pdbx_seq_one_letter_code
_entity_poly.pdbx_strand_id
1 'polypeptide(L)'
;MRKLGLRYAFLLHRWLGITLGLMMGLWCLSGMVMLWKTWPAPEAERVGLTHEILTFRNPPVIPRLEDRYRSLRLTMAGGIPVLEAQALSGASRHYDLRNGRPLTLSPFALRADAERYAALSGTPGAAHFEGLRRNDQWILNTKDH
;
A
#
# COMPACT_ATOMS: atom_id res chain seq x y z
N MET A 1 17.40 -57.90 -16.01
CA MET A 1 17.66 -56.46 -15.76
C MET A 1 16.47 -55.54 -16.11
N ARG A 2 15.72 -55.71 -17.22
CA ARG A 2 14.53 -54.90 -17.59
C ARG A 2 13.42 -54.76 -16.52
N LYS A 3 13.11 -55.82 -15.76
CA LYS A 3 12.03 -55.81 -14.74
C LYS A 3 12.31 -54.87 -13.55
N LEU A 4 13.58 -54.71 -13.16
CA LEU A 4 13.97 -53.76 -12.11
C LEU A 4 13.82 -52.32 -12.60
N GLY A 5 14.20 -52.04 -13.84
CA GLY A 5 14.03 -50.71 -14.46
C GLY A 5 12.56 -50.27 -14.53
N LEU A 6 11.65 -51.16 -14.92
CA LEU A 6 10.21 -50.84 -14.89
C LEU A 6 9.71 -50.54 -13.46
N ARG A 7 10.11 -51.33 -12.46
CA ARG A 7 9.71 -51.10 -11.06
C ARG A 7 10.20 -49.75 -10.53
N TYR A 8 11.45 -49.40 -10.81
CA TYR A 8 11.98 -48.08 -10.44
C TYR A 8 11.27 -46.94 -11.17
N ALA A 9 10.95 -47.10 -12.45
CA ALA A 9 10.17 -46.11 -13.20
C ALA A 9 8.78 -45.90 -12.60
N PHE A 10 8.08 -46.98 -12.22
CA PHE A 10 6.77 -46.88 -11.54
C PHE A 10 6.87 -46.20 -10.18
N LEU A 11 7.88 -46.53 -9.38
CA LEU A 11 8.12 -45.89 -8.09
C LEU A 11 8.43 -44.40 -8.27
N LEU A 12 9.35 -44.05 -9.17
CA LEU A 12 9.73 -42.66 -9.45
C LEU A 12 8.54 -41.85 -9.97
N HIS A 13 7.80 -42.37 -10.96
CA HIS A 13 6.64 -41.67 -11.50
C HIS A 13 5.58 -41.42 -10.42
N ARG A 14 5.30 -42.41 -9.57
CA ARG A 14 4.34 -42.26 -8.47
C ARG A 14 4.77 -41.18 -7.48
N TRP A 15 6.02 -41.20 -7.04
CA TRP A 15 6.52 -40.22 -6.08
C TRP A 15 6.69 -38.82 -6.69
N LEU A 16 7.05 -38.72 -7.97
CA LEU A 16 7.05 -37.45 -8.73
C LEU A 16 5.64 -36.87 -8.83
N GLY A 17 4.65 -37.69 -9.18
CA GLY A 17 3.26 -37.25 -9.23
C GLY A 17 2.76 -36.71 -7.89
N ILE A 18 3.07 -37.39 -6.79
CA ILE A 18 2.69 -36.95 -5.44
C ILE A 18 3.38 -35.62 -5.08
N THR A 19 4.68 -35.52 -5.29
CA THR A 19 5.46 -34.31 -4.94
C THR A 19 5.08 -33.11 -5.80
N LEU A 20 4.93 -33.27 -7.12
CA LEU A 20 4.44 -32.21 -8.01
C LEU A 20 3.01 -31.83 -7.68
N GLY A 21 2.15 -32.80 -7.34
CA GLY A 21 0.77 -32.54 -6.93
C GLY A 21 0.68 -31.70 -5.66
N LEU A 22 1.47 -32.06 -4.63
CA LEU A 22 1.57 -31.28 -3.39
C LEU A 22 2.15 -29.89 -3.64
N MET A 23 3.21 -29.78 -4.44
CA MET A 23 3.82 -28.50 -4.80
C MET A 23 2.82 -27.61 -5.53
N MET A 24 2.08 -28.15 -6.50
CA MET A 24 1.04 -27.42 -7.23
C MET A 24 -0.10 -27.00 -6.29
N GLY A 25 -0.53 -27.89 -5.38
CA GLY A 25 -1.54 -27.56 -4.37
C GLY A 25 -1.10 -26.41 -3.46
N LEU A 26 0.12 -26.45 -2.95
CA LEU A 26 0.69 -25.40 -2.12
C LEU A 26 0.87 -24.08 -2.90
N TRP A 27 1.27 -24.16 -4.16
CA TRP A 27 1.39 -23.00 -5.05
C TRP A 27 0.03 -22.32 -5.29
N CYS A 28 -1.01 -23.11 -5.60
CA CYS A 28 -2.38 -22.60 -5.74
C CYS A 28 -2.90 -21.98 -4.44
N LEU A 29 -2.64 -22.64 -3.30
CA LEU A 29 -3.03 -22.12 -1.98
C LEU A 29 -2.33 -20.79 -1.67
N SER A 30 -1.04 -20.68 -2.00
CA SER A 30 -0.28 -19.43 -1.89
C SER A 30 -0.90 -18.31 -2.74
N GLY A 31 -1.26 -18.61 -3.99
CA GLY A 31 -1.95 -17.66 -4.86
C GLY A 31 -3.30 -17.22 -4.30
N MET A 32 -4.08 -18.15 -3.75
CA MET A 32 -5.36 -17.86 -3.10
C MET A 32 -5.19 -16.95 -1.87
N VAL A 33 -4.17 -17.16 -1.06
CA VAL A 33 -3.85 -16.27 0.08
C VAL A 33 -3.51 -14.86 -0.39
N MET A 34 -2.76 -14.72 -1.48
CA MET A 34 -2.45 -13.41 -2.08
C MET A 34 -3.71 -12.69 -2.60
N LEU A 35 -4.76 -13.41 -3.02
CA LEU A 35 -6.03 -12.79 -3.40
C LEU A 35 -6.79 -12.24 -2.18
N TRP A 36 -6.64 -12.86 -1.00
CA TRP A 36 -7.30 -12.39 0.23
C TRP A 36 -6.51 -11.31 0.97
N LYS A 37 -5.18 -11.36 0.93
CA LYS A 37 -4.27 -10.37 1.53
C LYS A 37 -3.31 -9.89 0.45
N THR A 38 -3.79 -8.98 -0.38
CA THR A 38 -3.10 -8.51 -1.59
C THR A 38 -1.79 -7.77 -1.31
N TRP A 39 -1.68 -7.05 -0.20
CA TRP A 39 -0.40 -6.48 0.25
C TRP A 39 -0.47 -6.17 1.75
N PRO A 40 0.68 -6.07 2.44
CA PRO A 40 0.74 -5.50 3.79
C PRO A 40 0.30 -4.04 3.73
N ALA A 41 -0.99 -3.79 3.98
CA ALA A 41 -1.58 -2.47 4.09
C ALA A 41 -1.72 -2.10 5.57
N PRO A 42 -1.59 -0.80 5.92
CA PRO A 42 -1.95 -0.32 7.24
C PRO A 42 -3.40 -0.68 7.59
N GLU A 43 -3.62 -1.24 8.78
CA GLU A 43 -4.97 -1.48 9.31
C GLU A 43 -5.77 -0.17 9.43
N ALA A 44 -6.90 -0.09 8.71
CA ALA A 44 -7.70 1.13 8.60
C ALA A 44 -8.15 1.70 9.95
N GLU A 45 -8.49 0.84 10.91
CA GLU A 45 -8.87 1.25 12.27
C GLU A 45 -7.71 1.94 12.98
N ARG A 46 -6.51 1.35 12.94
CA ARG A 46 -5.30 1.94 13.54
C ARG A 46 -4.91 3.24 12.86
N VAL A 47 -5.05 3.34 11.53
CA VAL A 47 -4.87 4.60 10.79
C VAL A 47 -5.90 5.65 11.21
N GLY A 48 -7.14 5.26 11.53
CA GLY A 48 -8.13 6.19 12.08
C GLY A 48 -7.67 6.77 13.42
N LEU A 49 -7.06 5.94 14.27
CA LEU A 49 -6.59 6.32 15.60
C LEU A 49 -5.29 7.14 15.61
N THR A 50 -4.52 7.14 14.52
CA THR A 50 -3.32 7.99 14.44
C THR A 50 -3.66 9.46 14.26
N HIS A 51 -4.77 9.76 13.60
CA HIS A 51 -5.14 11.12 13.25
C HIS A 51 -6.05 11.74 14.31
N GLU A 52 -5.89 13.04 14.54
CA GLU A 52 -6.82 13.79 15.39
C GLU A 52 -8.17 13.98 14.69
N ILE A 53 -9.26 13.99 15.46
CA ILE A 53 -10.60 14.27 14.94
C ILE A 53 -10.66 15.73 14.49
N LEU A 54 -10.79 15.94 13.19
CA LEU A 54 -10.97 17.28 12.63
C LEU A 54 -12.37 17.79 12.92
N THR A 55 -12.45 18.97 13.54
CA THR A 55 -13.70 19.72 13.66
C THR A 55 -13.57 21.01 12.86
N PHE A 56 -14.25 21.11 11.73
CA PHE A 56 -14.35 22.35 10.97
C PHE A 56 -15.43 23.23 11.60
N ARG A 57 -15.05 24.21 12.43
CA ARG A 57 -16.01 25.22 12.91
C ARG A 57 -16.48 26.14 11.79
N ASN A 58 -15.59 26.45 10.84
CA ASN A 58 -15.89 27.18 9.61
C ASN A 58 -15.26 26.41 8.44
N PRO A 59 -15.97 26.20 7.32
CA PRO A 59 -15.39 25.56 6.15
C PRO A 59 -14.28 26.44 5.56
N PRO A 60 -13.09 25.89 5.28
CA PRO A 60 -12.02 26.62 4.61
C PRO A 60 -12.45 27.02 3.20
N VAL A 61 -12.12 28.24 2.77
CA VAL A 61 -12.23 28.63 1.37
C VAL A 61 -10.93 28.24 0.68
N ILE A 62 -11.01 27.26 -0.20
CA ILE A 62 -9.88 26.83 -1.02
C ILE A 62 -9.79 27.79 -2.22
N PRO A 63 -8.58 28.24 -2.60
CA PRO A 63 -8.41 29.06 -3.78
C PRO A 63 -8.98 28.37 -5.01
N ARG A 64 -9.47 29.17 -5.96
CA ARG A 64 -10.02 28.65 -7.21
C ARG A 64 -8.97 27.79 -7.90
N LEU A 65 -9.33 26.53 -8.11
CA LEU A 65 -8.54 25.56 -8.84
C LEU A 65 -8.64 25.92 -10.33
N GLU A 66 -7.57 26.50 -10.90
CA GLU A 66 -7.56 26.98 -12.30
C GLU A 66 -7.38 25.85 -13.32
N ASP A 67 -6.68 24.79 -12.92
CA ASP A 67 -6.43 23.61 -13.75
C ASP A 67 -7.65 22.67 -13.83
N ARG A 68 -7.62 21.75 -14.80
CA ARG A 68 -8.58 20.63 -14.82
C ARG A 68 -8.04 19.47 -13.98
N TYR A 69 -8.86 19.02 -13.03
CA TYR A 69 -8.50 17.95 -12.10
C TYR A 69 -9.19 16.64 -12.44
N ARG A 70 -8.46 15.54 -12.27
CA ARG A 70 -8.98 14.18 -12.40
C ARG A 70 -9.55 13.68 -11.08
N SER A 71 -8.90 14.02 -9.96
CA SER A 71 -9.31 13.57 -8.63
C SER A 71 -9.04 14.63 -7.57
N LEU A 72 -9.90 14.64 -6.56
CA LEU A 72 -9.78 15.44 -5.35
C LEU A 72 -9.89 14.48 -4.17
N ARG A 73 -8.87 14.42 -3.32
CA ARG A 73 -8.81 13.51 -2.17
C ARG A 73 -8.56 14.31 -0.91
N LEU A 74 -9.34 14.04 0.13
CA LEU A 74 -9.06 14.54 1.46
C LEU A 74 -8.18 13.53 2.18
N THR A 75 -7.06 14.00 2.69
CA THR A 75 -6.10 13.19 3.46
C THR A 75 -5.74 13.91 4.74
N MET A 76 -5.14 13.17 5.67
CA MET A 76 -4.49 13.73 6.85
C MET A 76 -2.98 13.54 6.70
N ALA A 77 -2.24 14.61 6.97
CA ALA A 77 -0.80 14.63 6.99
C ALA A 77 -0.35 15.24 8.31
N GLY A 78 -0.04 14.41 9.29
CA GLY A 78 0.05 14.84 10.67
C GLY A 78 -1.33 15.12 11.26
N GLY A 79 -1.38 16.17 12.07
CA GLY A 79 -2.63 16.85 12.47
C GLY A 79 -3.13 17.88 11.44
N ILE A 80 -2.66 17.84 10.19
CA ILE A 80 -3.06 18.81 9.16
C ILE A 80 -4.02 18.14 8.17
N PRO A 81 -5.25 18.65 8.01
CA PRO A 81 -6.15 18.21 6.96
C PRO A 81 -5.66 18.75 5.61
N VAL A 82 -5.47 17.87 4.64
CA VAL A 82 -4.92 18.22 3.34
C VAL A 82 -5.91 17.85 2.24
N LEU A 83 -6.15 18.79 1.32
CA LEU A 83 -6.74 18.48 0.03
C LEU A 83 -5.60 18.17 -0.94
N GLU A 84 -5.59 16.94 -1.43
CA GLU A 84 -4.80 16.55 -2.58
C GLU A 84 -5.63 16.71 -3.85
N ALA A 85 -5.14 17.55 -4.76
CA ALA A 85 -5.76 17.81 -6.04
C ALA A 85 -4.84 17.32 -7.16
N GLN A 86 -5.29 16.26 -7.85
CA GLN A 86 -4.53 15.64 -8.94
C GLN A 86 -5.01 16.18 -10.29
N ALA A 87 -4.12 16.90 -10.99
CA ALA A 87 -4.37 17.43 -12.31
C ALA A 87 -4.48 16.31 -13.36
N LEU A 88 -5.15 16.59 -14.48
CA LEU A 88 -5.20 15.68 -15.63
C LEU A 88 -3.82 15.35 -16.21
N SER A 89 -2.85 16.26 -16.06
CA SER A 89 -1.44 16.06 -16.45
C SER A 89 -0.68 15.10 -15.53
N GLY A 90 -1.27 14.70 -14.41
CA GLY A 90 -0.63 13.85 -13.39
C GLY A 90 0.06 14.62 -12.26
N ALA A 91 0.20 15.95 -12.36
CA ALA A 91 0.73 16.77 -11.28
C ALA A 91 -0.21 16.76 -10.06
N SER A 92 0.32 16.55 -8.85
CA SER A 92 -0.44 16.63 -7.61
C SER A 92 -0.11 17.93 -6.86
N ARG A 93 -1.15 18.63 -6.37
CA ARG A 93 -1.03 19.82 -5.52
C ARG A 93 -1.71 19.56 -4.18
N HIS A 94 -1.09 20.01 -3.10
CA HIS A 94 -1.64 19.88 -1.76
C HIS A 94 -2.05 21.25 -1.21
N TYR A 95 -3.17 21.29 -0.50
CA TYR A 95 -3.68 22.50 0.15
C TYR A 95 -4.04 22.20 1.61
N ASP A 96 -3.65 23.06 2.54
CA ASP A 96 -4.05 22.96 3.95
C ASP A 96 -5.52 23.40 4.08
N LEU A 97 -6.37 22.46 4.48
CA LEU A 97 -7.81 22.68 4.66
C LEU A 97 -8.15 23.48 5.94
N ARG A 98 -7.18 24.01 6.68
CA ARG A 98 -7.46 24.96 7.77
C ARG A 98 -7.46 26.41 7.28
N ASN A 99 -6.70 26.70 6.23
CA ASN A 99 -6.46 28.06 5.74
C ASN A 99 -6.52 28.22 4.22
N GLY A 100 -6.69 27.14 3.46
CA GLY A 100 -6.74 27.13 1.99
C GLY A 100 -5.40 27.34 1.29
N ARG A 101 -4.29 27.44 2.01
CA ARG A 101 -2.98 27.76 1.41
C ARG A 101 -2.33 26.51 0.82
N PRO A 102 -1.56 26.65 -0.28
CA PRO A 102 -0.79 25.54 -0.81
C PRO A 102 0.22 25.05 0.24
N LEU A 103 0.32 23.73 0.35
CA LEU A 103 1.18 23.03 1.30
C LEU A 103 2.18 22.17 0.54
N THR A 104 3.43 22.15 0.98
CA THR A 104 4.41 21.17 0.50
C THR A 104 4.66 20.17 1.61
N LEU A 105 4.27 18.92 1.37
CA LEU A 105 4.49 17.84 2.32
C LEU A 105 5.93 17.33 2.19
N SER A 106 6.68 17.45 3.27
CA SER A 106 7.99 16.79 3.42
C SER A 106 7.79 15.42 4.06
N PRO A 107 8.49 14.37 3.61
CA PRO A 107 8.46 13.06 4.28
C PRO A 107 8.80 13.15 5.78
N PHE A 108 9.66 14.09 6.17
CA PHE A 108 10.01 14.33 7.57
C PHE A 108 8.84 14.87 8.40
N ALA A 109 7.92 15.62 7.77
CA ALA A 109 6.72 16.13 8.45
C ALA A 109 5.71 15.02 8.76
N LEU A 110 5.76 13.90 8.04
CA LEU A 110 4.88 12.73 8.22
C LEU A 110 5.44 11.71 9.21
N ARG A 111 6.67 11.88 9.68
CA ARG A 111 7.34 10.93 10.58
C ARG A 111 6.57 10.72 11.88
N ALA A 112 6.02 11.78 12.46
CA ALA A 112 5.27 11.71 13.72
C ALA A 112 4.05 10.77 13.62
N ASP A 113 3.36 10.78 12.47
CA ASP A 113 2.22 9.88 12.23
C ASP A 113 2.69 8.44 12.06
N ALA A 114 3.79 8.24 11.33
CA ALA A 114 4.37 6.91 11.16
C ALA A 114 4.82 6.32 12.51
N GLU A 115 5.40 7.13 13.39
CA GLU A 115 5.77 6.73 14.75
C GLU A 115 4.53 6.40 15.60
N ARG A 116 3.48 7.22 15.51
CA ARG A 116 2.20 6.97 16.20
C ARG A 116 1.53 5.69 15.72
N TYR A 117 1.57 5.43 14.41
CA TYR A 117 1.07 4.19 13.81
C TYR A 117 1.85 2.96 14.29
N ALA A 118 3.18 3.04 14.32
CA ALA A 118 4.05 1.96 14.77
C ALA A 118 3.81 1.63 16.25
N ALA A 119 3.63 2.65 17.09
CA ALA A 119 3.30 2.49 18.51
C ALA A 119 1.96 1.76 18.71
N LEU A 120 0.91 2.14 17.96
CA LEU A 120 -0.39 1.45 18.00
C LEU A 120 -0.32 0.02 17.47
N SER A 121 0.59 -0.24 16.53
CA SER A 121 0.75 -1.56 15.91
C SER A 121 1.66 -2.50 16.71
N GLY A 122 2.19 -2.06 17.85
CA GLY A 122 3.14 -2.86 18.65
C GLY A 122 4.42 -3.19 17.90
N THR A 123 4.77 -2.44 16.85
CA THR A 123 5.98 -2.68 16.04
C THR A 123 7.17 -2.01 16.71
N PRO A 124 8.18 -2.76 17.18
CA PRO A 124 9.35 -2.15 17.80
C PRO A 124 10.24 -1.48 16.74
N GLY A 125 10.50 -0.18 16.91
CA GLY A 125 11.42 0.58 16.06
C GLY A 125 10.97 2.01 15.78
N ALA A 126 11.94 2.90 15.51
CA ALA A 126 11.63 4.26 15.05
C ALA A 126 11.23 4.22 13.57
N ALA A 127 10.21 5.00 13.20
CA ALA A 127 9.82 5.11 11.79
C ALA A 127 10.97 5.71 10.97
N HIS A 128 11.33 5.04 9.88
CA HIS A 128 12.38 5.48 8.98
C HIS A 128 11.84 5.66 7.57
N PHE A 129 12.21 6.78 6.94
CA PHE A 129 11.86 7.05 5.55
C PHE A 129 12.99 6.58 4.63
N GLU A 130 12.73 5.56 3.82
CA GLU A 130 13.72 4.98 2.88
C GLU A 130 13.76 5.67 1.51
N GLY A 131 13.04 6.78 1.34
CA GLY A 131 12.94 7.49 0.06
C GLY A 131 11.63 7.20 -0.68
N LEU A 132 11.36 8.03 -1.69
CA LEU A 132 10.22 7.82 -2.58
C LEU A 132 10.54 6.68 -3.53
N ARG A 133 9.71 5.63 -3.52
CA ARG A 133 9.80 4.53 -4.49
C ARG A 133 8.94 4.87 -5.70
N ARG A 134 9.49 4.76 -6.90
CA ARG A 134 8.72 4.86 -8.16
C ARG A 134 7.97 3.57 -8.47
N ASN A 135 8.59 2.44 -8.11
CA ASN A 135 8.05 1.12 -8.36
C ASN A 135 7.71 0.48 -7.01
N ASP A 136 6.45 0.13 -6.84
CA ASP A 136 6.04 -0.72 -5.73
C ASP A 136 6.37 -2.18 -6.10
N GLN A 137 7.20 -2.81 -5.27
CA GLN A 137 7.58 -4.22 -5.44
C GLN A 137 6.39 -5.18 -5.38
N TRP A 138 5.25 -4.73 -4.85
CA TRP A 138 3.99 -5.49 -4.76
C TRP A 138 2.99 -5.11 -5.85
N ILE A 139 3.20 -3.98 -6.55
CA ILE A 139 2.34 -3.49 -7.63
C ILE A 139 3.21 -3.28 -8.87
N LEU A 140 3.78 -4.36 -9.40
CA LEU A 140 4.18 -4.38 -10.81
C LEU A 140 2.90 -4.49 -11.66
N ASN A 141 2.17 -3.39 -11.77
CA ASN A 141 1.16 -3.19 -12.81
C ASN A 141 1.48 -1.90 -13.57
N THR A 142 2.68 -1.81 -14.12
CA THR A 142 2.99 -0.83 -15.16
C THR A 142 2.34 -1.29 -16.46
N LYS A 143 1.12 -0.83 -16.71
CA LYS A 143 0.71 -0.53 -18.08
C LYS A 143 1.27 0.84 -18.41
N ASP A 144 2.57 0.90 -18.67
CA ASP A 144 3.15 2.02 -19.40
C ASP A 144 2.75 1.85 -20.87
N HIS A 145 1.74 2.63 -21.27
CA HIS A 145 1.50 3.03 -22.66
C HIS A 145 1.66 4.53 -22.74
#